data_AF-A0AAW0US15-F1
#
_entry.id   AF-A0AAW0US15-F1
#
_cell.length_a   1.000
_cell.length_b   1.000
_cell.length_c   1.000
_cell.angle_alpha   90.00
_cell.angle_beta   90.00
_cell.angle_gamma   90.00
#
_symmetry.space_group_name_H-M   'P 1'
#
loop_
_entity.id
_entity.type
_entity.pdbx_description
1 polymer ?
#
loop_
_entity_poly.entity_id
_entity_poly.type
_entity_poly.pdbx_seq_one_letter_code
_entity_poly.pdbx_strand_id
1 'polypeptide(L)'
;MSAHDQMRAMLDQLMGTSRNGDDTTYRLKFTDPKVCKSFLLTCCPHEILSSTRMDLGECPKVHDLALRADYEQATKTKDYYYDIDAMEHLQSFITDCDRRTESAKKRLAETQEELSAEVAAKANKVHDLAEQIGKKLARAESLGADGMVEESMKLMEEVEDLRKRKASAEQEYRNSMPASSYQQQKLRVCEVCSAYLGIHDNDRRLADHFGGKLHLGFIKIREKLDELKKTVESRREKRREERELERNARFGEIADYDVTR
;
A
#
# COMPACT_ATOMS: atom_id res chain seq x y z
N MET A 1 -4.51 14.86 -28.42
CA MET A 1 -3.14 15.28 -28.02
C MET A 1 -2.25 15.18 -29.25
N SER A 2 -1.55 16.25 -29.62
CA SER A 2 -0.62 16.22 -30.76
C SER A 2 0.61 15.37 -30.41
N ALA A 3 1.25 14.74 -31.39
CA ALA A 3 2.51 14.01 -31.18
C ALA A 3 3.60 14.90 -30.56
N HIS A 4 3.54 16.21 -30.85
CA HIS A 4 4.41 17.21 -30.25
C HIS A 4 4.14 17.42 -28.75
N ASP A 5 2.88 17.35 -28.30
CA ASP A 5 2.52 17.48 -26.89
C ASP A 5 2.95 16.24 -26.09
N GLN A 6 2.86 15.05 -26.69
CA GLN A 6 3.36 13.82 -26.08
C GLN A 6 4.88 13.82 -25.93
N MET A 7 5.60 14.27 -26.97
CA MET A 7 7.06 14.42 -26.89
C MET A 7 7.46 15.48 -25.86
N ARG A 8 6.72 16.59 -25.75
CA ARG A 8 6.95 17.61 -24.73
C ARG A 8 6.73 17.05 -23.32
N ALA A 9 5.61 16.35 -23.08
CA ALA A 9 5.32 15.74 -21.78
C ALA A 9 6.38 14.68 -21.38
N MET A 10 6.84 13.86 -22.33
CA MET A 10 7.91 12.87 -22.09
C MET A 10 9.26 13.54 -21.76
N LEU A 11 9.55 14.68 -22.39
CA LEU A 11 10.77 15.44 -22.12
C LEU A 11 10.71 16.18 -20.77
N ASP A 12 9.54 16.71 -20.41
CA ASP A 12 9.31 17.34 -19.10
C ASP A 12 9.36 16.29 -17.96
N GLN A 13 8.94 15.05 -18.22
CA GLN A 13 9.12 13.90 -17.31
C GLN A 13 10.60 13.58 -17.01
N LEU A 14 11.49 13.74 -18.00
CA LEU A 14 12.92 13.41 -17.85
C LEU A 14 13.76 14.56 -17.29
N MET A 15 13.42 15.80 -17.62
CA MET A 15 14.30 16.96 -17.38
C MET A 15 13.72 18.01 -16.42
N GLY A 16 12.52 17.78 -15.89
CA GLY A 16 11.83 18.71 -14.99
C GLY A 16 11.20 19.89 -15.73
N THR A 17 10.34 20.64 -15.02
CA THR A 17 9.60 21.76 -15.64
C THR A 17 10.52 22.91 -16.07
N SER A 18 11.70 23.02 -15.46
CA SER A 18 12.61 24.18 -15.61
C SER A 18 13.43 24.19 -16.91
N ARG A 19 13.38 23.14 -17.75
CA ARG A 19 14.25 23.01 -18.93
C ARG A 19 14.10 24.14 -19.96
N ASN A 20 12.88 24.61 -20.19
CA ASN A 20 12.60 25.48 -21.34
C ASN A 20 12.81 26.98 -21.03
N GLY A 21 13.24 27.37 -19.82
CA GLY A 21 13.51 28.79 -19.46
C GLY A 21 12.32 29.76 -19.59
N ASP A 22 11.15 29.26 -19.96
CA ASP A 22 9.99 30.06 -20.34
C ASP A 22 9.04 30.22 -19.14
N ASP A 23 9.03 31.43 -18.57
CA ASP A 23 8.26 31.86 -17.39
C ASP A 23 6.79 32.21 -17.73
N THR A 24 6.33 31.76 -18.90
CA THR A 24 5.02 32.13 -19.44
C THR A 24 4.03 30.99 -19.18
N THR A 25 2.95 31.34 -18.47
CA THR A 25 1.83 30.50 -18.00
C THR A 25 2.08 29.71 -16.72
N TYR A 26 1.81 30.34 -15.56
CA TYR A 26 1.40 29.71 -14.29
C TYR A 26 1.91 28.26 -14.08
N ARG A 27 3.23 28.07 -14.07
CA ARG A 27 3.80 26.77 -13.72
C ARG A 27 3.55 26.56 -12.23
N LEU A 28 2.57 25.72 -11.92
CA LEU A 28 2.31 25.23 -10.58
C LEU A 28 3.64 24.79 -9.96
N LYS A 29 3.96 25.30 -8.78
CA LYS A 29 5.17 24.90 -8.05
C LYS A 29 4.86 23.64 -7.26
N PHE A 30 5.87 22.80 -7.00
CA PHE A 30 5.71 21.63 -6.15
C PHE A 30 5.29 21.99 -4.70
N THR A 31 5.42 23.26 -4.31
CA THR A 31 4.98 23.80 -3.02
C THR A 31 3.48 24.12 -2.95
N ASP A 32 2.78 24.14 -4.08
CA ASP A 32 1.38 24.53 -4.11
C ASP A 32 0.48 23.48 -3.44
N PRO A 33 -0.55 23.90 -2.68
CA PRO A 33 -1.45 22.99 -1.96
C PRO A 33 -2.30 22.11 -2.88
N LYS A 34 -2.40 22.48 -4.18
CA LYS A 34 -3.11 21.70 -5.20
C LYS A 34 -2.32 20.47 -5.67
N VAL A 35 -1.01 20.43 -5.42
CA VAL A 35 -0.14 19.31 -5.80
C VAL A 35 -0.25 18.20 -4.76
N CYS A 36 -0.29 16.96 -5.23
CA CYS A 36 -0.37 15.82 -4.33
C CYS A 36 0.99 15.54 -3.69
N LYS A 37 1.15 15.89 -2.41
CA LYS A 37 2.38 15.62 -1.64
C LYS A 37 2.70 14.12 -1.54
N SER A 38 1.68 13.26 -1.45
CA SER A 38 1.85 11.80 -1.46
C SER A 38 2.36 11.27 -2.81
N PHE A 39 2.04 11.95 -3.92
CA PHE A 39 2.55 11.62 -5.25
C PHE A 39 4.02 12.00 -5.41
N LEU A 40 4.44 13.14 -4.85
CA LEU A 40 5.85 13.53 -4.84
C LEU A 40 6.74 12.48 -4.14
N LEU A 41 6.20 11.76 -3.16
CA LEU A 41 6.86 10.65 -2.48
C LEU A 41 6.59 9.26 -3.11
N THR A 42 5.96 9.21 -4.30
CA THR A 42 5.62 7.97 -5.02
C THR A 42 4.76 6.99 -4.19
N CYS A 43 3.91 7.53 -3.32
CA CYS A 43 3.07 6.75 -2.41
C CYS A 43 1.57 7.04 -2.58
N CYS A 44 1.14 7.76 -3.61
CA CYS A 44 -0.27 8.13 -3.73
C CYS A 44 -1.16 6.88 -3.93
N PRO A 45 -2.15 6.62 -3.04
CA PRO A 45 -3.03 5.46 -3.17
C PRO A 45 -3.81 5.42 -4.49
N HIS A 46 -4.22 6.59 -5.01
CA HIS A 46 -4.98 6.73 -6.27
C HIS A 46 -4.19 6.23 -7.49
N GLU A 47 -2.88 6.44 -7.52
CA GLU A 47 -2.04 5.99 -8.63
C GLU A 47 -1.66 4.51 -8.49
N ILE A 48 -1.29 4.08 -7.27
CA ILE A 48 -0.92 2.68 -7.01
C ILE A 48 -2.10 1.74 -7.31
N LEU A 49 -3.31 2.15 -6.95
CA LEU A 49 -4.53 1.37 -7.14
C LEU A 49 -5.29 1.73 -8.42
N SER A 50 -4.69 2.54 -9.31
CA SER A 50 -5.28 2.86 -10.62
C SER A 50 -5.59 1.58 -11.41
N SER A 51 -6.73 1.56 -12.10
CA SER A 51 -7.17 0.42 -12.92
C SER A 51 -7.37 -0.88 -12.14
N THR A 52 -7.63 -0.77 -10.84
CA THR A 52 -7.93 -1.93 -10.01
C THR A 52 -9.41 -1.96 -9.60
N ARG A 53 -9.88 -3.08 -9.04
CA ARG A 53 -11.27 -3.20 -8.56
C ARG A 53 -11.60 -2.23 -7.42
N MET A 54 -10.58 -1.69 -6.74
CA MET A 54 -10.68 -0.70 -5.67
C MET A 54 -10.18 0.68 -6.16
N ASP A 55 -10.41 1.00 -7.43
CA ASP A 55 -10.03 2.30 -7.97
C ASP A 55 -10.83 3.42 -7.27
N LEU A 56 -10.10 4.40 -6.75
CA LEU A 56 -10.65 5.61 -6.14
C LEU A 56 -10.98 6.67 -7.19
N GLY A 57 -10.60 6.43 -8.44
CA GLY A 57 -10.68 7.39 -9.54
C GLY A 57 -9.47 8.31 -9.59
N GLU A 58 -9.59 9.35 -10.41
CA GLU A 58 -8.55 10.37 -10.55
C GLU A 58 -8.35 11.13 -9.24
N CYS A 59 -7.09 11.40 -8.89
CA CYS A 59 -6.79 12.10 -7.65
C CYS A 59 -7.32 13.54 -7.74
N PRO A 60 -7.96 14.09 -6.68
CA PRO A 60 -8.39 15.49 -6.65
C PRO A 60 -7.22 16.48 -6.69
N LYS A 61 -6.00 16.00 -6.44
CA LYS A 61 -4.77 16.79 -6.46
C LYS A 61 -3.97 16.48 -7.73
N VAL A 62 -3.22 17.47 -8.21
CA VAL A 62 -2.45 17.37 -9.45
C VAL A 62 -1.28 16.39 -9.25
N HIS A 63 -1.18 15.42 -10.15
CA HIS A 63 -0.08 14.48 -10.29
C HIS A 63 0.71 14.83 -11.54
N ASP A 64 1.86 15.49 -11.37
CA ASP A 64 2.77 15.79 -12.47
C ASP A 64 4.18 15.28 -12.11
N LEU A 65 4.69 14.40 -12.96
CA LEU A 65 6.01 13.79 -12.81
C LEU A 65 7.14 14.82 -12.88
N ALA A 66 6.92 15.93 -13.59
CA ALA A 66 7.91 17.01 -13.67
C ALA A 66 8.09 17.70 -12.30
N LEU A 67 6.99 17.90 -11.56
CA LEU A 67 7.04 18.45 -10.19
C LEU A 67 7.70 17.50 -9.19
N ARG A 68 7.62 16.19 -9.44
CA ARG A 68 8.34 15.20 -8.63
C ARG A 68 9.85 15.31 -8.82
N ALA A 69 10.33 15.44 -10.05
CA ALA A 69 11.75 15.66 -10.33
C ALA A 69 12.26 16.96 -9.68
N ASP A 70 11.46 18.03 -9.74
CA ASP A 70 11.79 19.30 -9.08
C ASP A 70 11.84 19.14 -7.54
N TYR A 71 10.92 18.37 -6.94
CA TYR A 71 10.92 18.06 -5.51
C TYR A 71 12.13 17.20 -5.08
N GLU A 72 12.51 16.19 -5.87
CA GLU A 72 13.67 15.34 -5.57
C GLU A 72 14.97 16.15 -5.59
N GLN A 73 15.08 17.15 -6.47
CA GLN A 73 16.20 18.09 -6.47
C GLN A 73 16.15 19.02 -5.26
N ALA A 74 14.99 19.58 -4.94
CA ALA A 74 14.81 20.50 -3.81
C ALA A 74 15.01 19.82 -2.44
N THR A 75 14.66 18.54 -2.31
CA THR A 75 14.84 17.78 -1.07
C THR A 75 16.31 17.63 -0.69
N LYS A 76 17.24 17.71 -1.67
CA LYS A 76 18.69 17.70 -1.40
C LYS A 76 19.18 18.98 -0.74
N THR A 77 18.51 20.10 -0.97
CA THR A 77 18.91 21.41 -0.44
C THR A 77 18.16 21.76 0.84
N LYS A 78 16.90 21.33 0.97
CA LYS A 78 16.05 21.64 2.13
C LYS A 78 15.02 20.56 2.40
N ASP A 79 14.79 20.28 3.69
CA ASP A 79 13.69 19.42 4.13
C ASP A 79 12.36 20.20 4.16
N TYR A 80 11.35 19.68 3.45
CA TYR A 80 10.01 20.29 3.33
C TYR A 80 8.95 19.63 4.24
N TYR A 81 9.30 18.54 4.94
CA TYR A 81 8.43 17.81 5.88
C TYR A 81 7.13 17.26 5.25
N TYR A 82 7.08 17.03 3.93
CA TYR A 82 5.90 16.49 3.24
C TYR A 82 5.60 15.03 3.57
N ASP A 83 6.57 14.35 4.15
CA ASP A 83 6.50 13.02 4.74
C ASP A 83 5.47 12.93 5.88
N ILE A 84 5.26 14.00 6.66
CA ILE A 84 4.22 14.03 7.70
C ILE A 84 2.83 14.00 7.07
N ASP A 85 2.59 14.89 6.10
CA ASP A 85 1.31 14.98 5.40
C ASP A 85 0.99 13.69 4.62
N ALA A 86 2.02 13.08 4.03
CA ALA A 86 1.88 11.80 3.33
C ALA A 86 1.56 10.65 4.30
N MET A 87 2.20 10.62 5.47
CA MET A 87 1.91 9.62 6.50
C MET A 87 0.46 9.73 6.99
N GLU A 88 -0.04 10.93 7.27
CA GLU A 88 -1.42 11.14 7.71
C GLU A 88 -2.44 10.68 6.65
N HIS A 89 -2.19 11.00 5.38
CA HIS A 89 -3.04 10.56 4.28
C HIS A 89 -3.03 9.03 4.08
N LEU A 90 -1.87 8.38 4.20
CA LEU A 90 -1.78 6.91 4.11
C LEU A 90 -2.42 6.24 5.32
N GLN A 91 -2.28 6.82 6.51
CA GLN A 91 -2.89 6.31 7.73
C GLN A 91 -4.42 6.36 7.64
N SER A 92 -5.00 7.50 7.23
CA SER A 92 -6.45 7.59 7.03
C SER A 92 -6.93 6.56 6.02
N PHE A 93 -6.21 6.43 4.90
CA PHE A 93 -6.55 5.46 3.86
C PHE A 93 -6.54 4.01 4.36
N ILE A 94 -5.51 3.62 5.12
CA ILE A 94 -5.42 2.27 5.69
C ILE A 94 -6.53 2.04 6.72
N THR A 95 -6.82 3.02 7.59
CA THR A 95 -7.91 2.86 8.57
C THR A 95 -9.28 2.67 7.92
N ASP A 96 -9.54 3.36 6.81
CA ASP A 96 -10.77 3.16 6.04
C ASP A 96 -10.85 1.77 5.39
N CYS A 97 -9.72 1.28 4.88
CA CYS A 97 -9.63 -0.07 4.29
C CYS A 97 -9.78 -1.17 5.35
N ASP A 98 -9.19 -1.00 6.52
CA ASP A 98 -9.30 -1.96 7.63
C ASP A 98 -10.74 -1.99 8.17
N ARG A 99 -11.39 -0.83 8.33
CA ARG A 99 -12.82 -0.73 8.68
C ARG A 99 -13.71 -1.44 7.66
N ARG A 100 -13.40 -1.29 6.37
CA ARG A 100 -14.13 -1.98 5.29
C ARG A 100 -13.92 -3.50 5.35
N THR A 101 -12.71 -3.93 5.66
CA THR A 101 -12.35 -5.34 5.84
C THR A 101 -13.09 -5.96 7.02
N GLU A 102 -13.12 -5.27 8.16
CA GLU A 102 -13.86 -5.71 9.35
C GLU A 102 -15.36 -5.80 9.09
N SER A 103 -15.93 -4.80 8.40
CA SER A 103 -17.34 -4.83 7.99
C SER A 103 -17.65 -6.01 7.06
N ALA A 104 -16.75 -6.34 6.13
CA ALA A 104 -16.90 -7.51 5.25
C ALA A 104 -16.79 -8.83 6.03
N LYS A 105 -15.84 -8.92 6.97
CA LYS A 105 -15.71 -10.07 7.89
C LYS A 105 -16.98 -10.27 8.72
N LYS A 106 -17.54 -9.19 9.29
CA LYS A 106 -18.78 -9.24 10.07
C LYS A 106 -19.97 -9.74 9.24
N ARG A 107 -20.15 -9.21 8.02
CA ARG A 107 -21.20 -9.70 7.10
C ARG A 107 -21.06 -11.18 6.75
N LEU A 108 -19.83 -11.65 6.57
CA LEU A 108 -19.59 -13.08 6.35
C LEU A 108 -19.90 -13.90 7.59
N ALA A 109 -19.52 -13.45 8.77
CA ALA A 109 -19.81 -14.14 10.03
C ALA A 109 -21.32 -14.28 10.24
N GLU A 110 -22.09 -13.21 10.02
CA GLU A 110 -23.56 -13.22 10.09
C GLU A 110 -24.19 -14.20 9.09
N THR A 111 -23.63 -14.32 7.89
CA THR A 111 -24.11 -15.27 6.87
C THR A 111 -23.69 -16.71 7.18
N GLN A 112 -22.65 -16.91 7.99
CA GLN A 112 -22.05 -18.22 8.30
C GLN A 112 -22.41 -18.74 9.72
N GLU A 113 -23.34 -18.11 10.44
CA GLU A 113 -23.76 -18.50 11.81
C GLU A 113 -24.27 -19.96 11.93
N GLU A 114 -24.59 -20.62 10.81
CA GLU A 114 -24.93 -22.05 10.78
C GLU A 114 -23.73 -23.00 10.98
N LEU A 115 -22.48 -22.49 10.93
CA LEU A 115 -21.29 -23.30 11.17
C LEU A 115 -20.96 -23.43 12.66
N SER A 116 -20.76 -24.67 13.12
CA SER A 116 -20.15 -24.90 14.43
C SER A 116 -18.72 -24.33 14.49
N ALA A 117 -18.34 -23.83 15.66
CA ALA A 117 -17.01 -23.24 15.90
C ALA A 117 -15.85 -24.19 15.54
N GLU A 118 -16.05 -25.50 15.70
CA GLU A 118 -15.06 -26.53 15.33
C GLU A 118 -14.84 -26.61 13.81
N VAL A 119 -15.91 -26.51 13.02
CA VAL A 119 -15.82 -26.53 11.56
C VAL A 119 -15.20 -25.23 11.05
N ALA A 120 -15.48 -24.10 11.71
CA ALA A 120 -14.83 -22.83 11.42
C ALA A 120 -13.31 -22.86 11.70
N ALA A 121 -12.88 -23.48 12.81
CA ALA A 121 -11.45 -23.64 13.12
C ALA A 121 -10.71 -24.50 12.08
N LYS A 122 -11.34 -25.59 11.62
CA LYS A 122 -10.80 -26.43 10.54
C LYS A 122 -10.75 -25.71 9.20
N ALA A 123 -11.77 -24.92 8.86
CA ALA A 123 -11.78 -24.07 7.68
C ALA A 123 -10.64 -23.04 7.71
N ASN A 124 -10.45 -22.35 8.84
CA ASN A 124 -9.38 -21.38 9.02
C ASN A 124 -8.01 -22.00 8.80
N LYS A 125 -7.77 -23.21 9.31
CA LYS A 125 -6.51 -23.95 9.07
C LYS A 125 -6.25 -24.23 7.59
N VAL A 126 -7.27 -24.64 6.84
CA VAL A 126 -7.17 -24.84 5.37
C VAL A 126 -6.84 -23.52 4.68
N HIS A 127 -7.49 -22.44 5.09
CA HIS A 127 -7.27 -21.10 4.54
C HIS A 127 -5.86 -20.56 4.82
N ASP A 128 -5.33 -20.75 6.03
CA ASP A 128 -4.00 -20.30 6.38
C ASP A 128 -2.93 -21.04 5.57
N LEU A 129 -3.12 -22.34 5.34
CA LEU A 129 -2.27 -23.13 4.45
C LEU A 129 -2.38 -22.64 2.99
N ALA A 130 -3.59 -22.36 2.51
CA ALA A 130 -3.81 -21.83 1.16
C ALA A 130 -3.16 -20.45 0.97
N GLU A 131 -3.20 -19.59 1.98
CA GLU A 131 -2.55 -18.28 1.97
C GLU A 131 -1.02 -18.41 1.93
N GLN A 132 -0.44 -19.33 2.71
CA GLN A 132 1.00 -19.60 2.67
C GLN A 132 1.44 -20.13 1.31
N ILE A 133 0.67 -21.03 0.71
CA ILE A 133 0.91 -21.54 -0.65
C ILE A 133 0.89 -20.39 -1.65
N GLY A 134 -0.16 -19.56 -1.63
CA GLY A 134 -0.29 -18.42 -2.55
C GLY A 134 0.85 -17.42 -2.44
N LYS A 135 1.28 -17.07 -1.22
CA LYS A 135 2.43 -16.18 -0.98
C LYS A 135 3.75 -16.79 -1.48
N LYS A 136 3.99 -18.08 -1.23
CA LYS A 136 5.21 -18.75 -1.69
C LYS A 136 5.22 -18.93 -3.20
N LEU A 137 4.09 -19.24 -3.83
CA LEU A 137 3.96 -19.31 -5.29
C LEU A 137 4.26 -17.96 -5.94
N ALA A 138 3.67 -16.87 -5.46
CA ALA A 138 3.94 -15.53 -5.99
C ALA A 138 5.42 -15.14 -5.85
N ARG A 139 6.08 -15.52 -4.74
CA ARG A 139 7.52 -15.32 -4.56
C ARG A 139 8.36 -16.19 -5.49
N ALA A 140 7.99 -17.46 -5.66
CA ALA A 140 8.68 -18.38 -6.56
C ALA A 140 8.62 -17.91 -8.02
N GLU A 141 7.49 -17.35 -8.45
CA GLU A 141 7.33 -16.72 -9.77
C GLU A 141 8.23 -15.49 -9.93
N SER A 142 8.29 -14.61 -8.92
CA SER A 142 9.19 -13.44 -8.93
C SER A 142 10.66 -13.86 -9.05
N LEU A 143 11.11 -14.79 -8.21
CA LEU A 143 12.49 -15.30 -8.26
C LEU A 143 12.81 -16.02 -9.56
N GLY A 144 11.80 -16.69 -10.15
CA GLY A 144 11.90 -17.27 -11.48
C GLY A 144 12.08 -16.21 -12.57
N ALA A 145 11.38 -15.08 -12.48
CA ALA A 145 11.53 -13.94 -13.38
C ALA A 145 12.90 -13.25 -13.22
N ASP A 146 13.44 -13.22 -12.00
CA ASP A 146 14.76 -12.67 -11.68
C ASP A 146 15.92 -13.61 -12.06
N GLY A 147 15.61 -14.84 -12.53
CA GLY A 147 16.60 -15.82 -12.96
C GLY A 147 17.23 -16.64 -11.84
N MET A 148 16.73 -16.53 -10.59
CA MET A 148 17.20 -17.30 -9.43
C MET A 148 16.53 -18.68 -9.37
N VAL A 149 16.91 -19.55 -10.31
CA VAL A 149 16.27 -20.86 -10.52
C VAL A 149 16.40 -21.79 -9.31
N GLU A 150 17.57 -21.84 -8.67
CA GLU A 150 17.80 -22.72 -7.51
C GLU A 150 16.92 -22.36 -6.30
N GLU A 151 16.78 -21.07 -6.00
CA GLU A 151 15.95 -20.60 -4.88
C GLU A 151 14.45 -20.79 -5.19
N SER A 152 14.05 -20.53 -6.43
CA SER A 152 12.68 -20.81 -6.90
C SER A 152 12.33 -22.30 -6.77
N MET A 153 13.23 -23.21 -7.13
CA MET A 153 13.02 -24.65 -6.98
C MET A 153 12.84 -25.08 -5.52
N LYS A 154 13.63 -24.54 -4.59
CA LYS A 154 13.48 -24.82 -3.15
C LYS A 154 12.12 -24.36 -2.63
N LEU A 155 11.67 -23.17 -3.02
CA LEU A 155 10.35 -22.67 -2.64
C LEU A 155 9.22 -23.52 -3.23
N MET A 156 9.40 -24.04 -4.45
CA MET A 156 8.42 -24.95 -5.06
C MET A 156 8.32 -26.29 -4.33
N GLU A 157 9.45 -26.84 -3.86
CA GLU A 157 9.43 -28.05 -3.00
C GLU A 157 8.67 -27.81 -1.70
N GLU A 158 8.90 -26.66 -1.04
CA GLU A 158 8.14 -26.28 0.15
C GLU A 158 6.64 -26.08 -0.14
N VAL A 159 6.28 -25.57 -1.32
CA VAL A 159 4.89 -25.45 -1.75
C VAL A 159 4.24 -26.82 -1.93
N GLU A 160 4.94 -27.81 -2.49
CA GLU A 160 4.43 -29.17 -2.63
C GLU A 160 4.15 -29.83 -1.27
N ASP A 161 5.01 -29.61 -0.28
CA ASP A 161 4.76 -30.12 1.07
C ASP A 161 3.59 -29.41 1.75
N LEU A 162 3.41 -28.10 1.53
CA LEU A 162 2.23 -27.38 1.97
C LEU A 162 0.96 -27.85 1.26
N ARG A 163 1.03 -28.22 -0.03
CA ARG A 163 -0.09 -28.80 -0.79
C ARG A 163 -0.55 -30.13 -0.19
N LYS A 164 0.39 -31.02 0.17
CA LYS A 164 0.06 -32.28 0.87
C LYS A 164 -0.66 -32.01 2.19
N ARG A 165 -0.17 -31.06 2.99
CA ARG A 165 -0.80 -30.66 4.25
C ARG A 165 -2.18 -30.03 4.05
N LYS A 166 -2.35 -29.19 3.02
CA LYS A 166 -3.64 -28.61 2.63
C LYS A 166 -4.64 -29.70 2.25
N ALA A 167 -4.23 -30.69 1.46
CA ALA A 167 -5.09 -31.80 1.07
C ALA A 167 -5.58 -32.61 2.29
N SER A 168 -4.69 -32.92 3.25
CA SER A 168 -5.08 -33.58 4.50
C SER A 168 -6.07 -32.74 5.31
N ALA A 169 -5.82 -31.44 5.46
CA ALA A 169 -6.69 -30.53 6.19
C ALA A 169 -8.06 -30.34 5.49
N GLU A 170 -8.10 -30.27 4.16
CA GLU A 170 -9.34 -30.24 3.40
C GLU A 170 -10.15 -31.51 3.59
N GLN A 171 -9.49 -32.67 3.66
CA GLN A 171 -10.16 -33.95 3.86
C GLN A 171 -10.73 -34.06 5.28
N GLU A 172 -10.00 -33.62 6.31
CA GLU A 172 -10.52 -33.50 7.68
C GLU A 172 -11.72 -32.55 7.77
N TYR A 173 -11.64 -31.42 7.07
CA TYR A 173 -12.72 -30.45 6.98
C TYR A 173 -13.96 -31.04 6.28
N ARG A 174 -13.76 -31.71 5.14
CA ARG A 174 -14.82 -32.36 4.36
C ARG A 174 -15.51 -33.48 5.14
N ASN A 175 -14.75 -34.26 5.91
CA ASN A 175 -15.30 -35.32 6.75
C ASN A 175 -16.10 -34.78 7.94
N SER A 176 -15.83 -33.55 8.38
CA SER A 176 -16.52 -32.92 9.51
C SER A 176 -17.82 -32.20 9.14
N MET A 177 -18.20 -32.17 7.86
CA MET A 177 -19.35 -31.38 7.39
C MET A 177 -20.38 -32.24 6.63
N PRO A 178 -21.70 -32.06 6.86
CA PRO A 178 -22.74 -32.70 6.06
C PRO A 178 -22.72 -32.26 4.59
N ALA A 179 -23.12 -33.17 3.68
CA ALA A 179 -23.16 -32.92 2.25
C ALA A 179 -24.11 -31.78 1.83
N SER A 180 -25.15 -31.50 2.62
CA SER A 180 -26.12 -30.41 2.39
C SER A 180 -25.52 -29.01 2.57
N SER A 181 -24.59 -28.84 3.51
CA SER A 181 -23.86 -27.58 3.74
C SER A 181 -22.71 -27.34 2.74
N TYR A 182 -22.45 -28.29 1.84
CA TYR A 182 -21.36 -28.18 0.85
C TYR A 182 -21.69 -27.24 -0.32
N GLN A 183 -22.97 -26.95 -0.57
CA GLN A 183 -23.39 -26.09 -1.67
C GLN A 183 -23.12 -24.60 -1.43
N GLN A 184 -22.99 -24.17 -0.17
CA GLN A 184 -22.62 -22.80 0.13
C GLN A 184 -21.10 -22.65 -0.01
N GLN A 185 -20.67 -21.88 -1.02
CA GLN A 185 -19.27 -21.49 -1.15
C GLN A 185 -18.86 -20.69 0.09
N LYS A 186 -18.08 -21.33 0.97
CA LYS A 186 -17.56 -20.63 2.14
C LYS A 186 -16.42 -19.73 1.68
N LEU A 187 -16.67 -18.44 1.82
CA LEU A 187 -15.76 -17.37 1.47
C LEU A 187 -15.05 -16.89 2.73
N ARG A 188 -13.78 -16.54 2.57
CA ARG A 188 -12.95 -15.79 3.53
C ARG A 188 -12.60 -14.44 2.92
N VAL A 189 -12.50 -13.40 3.73
CA VAL A 189 -12.00 -12.09 3.27
C VAL A 189 -10.49 -12.02 3.48
N CYS A 190 -9.76 -11.61 2.45
CA CYS A 190 -8.34 -11.29 2.53
C CYS A 190 -8.11 -10.05 3.41
N GLU A 191 -7.17 -10.12 4.36
CA GLU A 191 -6.88 -9.03 5.29
C GLU A 191 -6.11 -7.86 4.67
N VAL A 192 -5.56 -8.06 3.47
CA VAL A 192 -4.74 -7.06 2.77
C VAL A 192 -5.57 -6.25 1.80
N CYS A 193 -6.39 -6.90 0.98
CA CYS A 193 -7.11 -6.25 -0.13
C CYS A 193 -8.63 -6.43 -0.08
N SER A 194 -9.16 -6.92 1.05
CA SER A 194 -10.60 -7.08 1.33
C SER A 194 -11.38 -7.93 0.33
N ALA A 195 -10.70 -8.67 -0.57
CA ALA A 195 -11.36 -9.52 -1.55
C ALA A 195 -11.81 -10.84 -0.93
N TYR A 196 -12.90 -11.39 -1.45
CA TYR A 196 -13.40 -12.70 -1.07
C TYR A 196 -12.61 -13.82 -1.77
N LEU A 197 -12.10 -14.76 -0.99
CA LEU A 197 -11.36 -15.96 -1.39
C LEU A 197 -12.16 -17.20 -0.97
N GLY A 198 -12.34 -18.14 -1.89
CA GLY A 198 -13.00 -19.41 -1.60
C GLY A 198 -12.02 -20.43 -0.99
N ILE A 199 -12.54 -21.39 -0.22
CA ILE A 199 -11.74 -22.52 0.31
C ILE A 199 -11.18 -23.36 -0.85
N HIS A 200 -12.01 -23.60 -1.87
CA HIS A 200 -11.71 -24.46 -3.01
C HIS A 200 -11.17 -23.70 -4.22
N ASP A 201 -10.66 -22.48 -4.03
CA ASP A 201 -10.03 -21.76 -5.12
C ASP A 201 -8.74 -22.49 -5.55
N ASN A 202 -8.55 -22.59 -6.87
CA ASN A 202 -7.35 -23.17 -7.46
C ASN A 202 -6.11 -22.35 -7.05
N ASP A 203 -5.00 -23.03 -6.81
CA ASP A 203 -3.71 -22.42 -6.49
C ASP A 203 -3.29 -21.36 -7.51
N ARG A 204 -3.61 -21.54 -8.80
CA ARG A 204 -3.36 -20.51 -9.83
C ARG A 204 -4.11 -19.21 -9.53
N ARG A 205 -5.38 -19.30 -9.12
CA ARG A 205 -6.18 -18.12 -8.74
C ARG A 205 -5.65 -17.47 -7.46
N LEU A 206 -5.13 -18.26 -6.53
CA LEU A 206 -4.47 -17.74 -5.33
C LEU A 206 -3.18 -17.00 -5.71
N ALA A 207 -2.35 -17.57 -6.60
CA ALA A 207 -1.16 -16.90 -7.11
C ALA A 207 -1.50 -15.57 -7.80
N ASP A 208 -2.49 -15.56 -8.70
CA ASP A 208 -2.96 -14.33 -9.36
C ASP A 208 -3.49 -13.28 -8.37
N HIS A 209 -4.10 -13.73 -7.25
CA HIS A 209 -4.56 -12.84 -6.20
C HIS A 209 -3.40 -12.18 -5.44
N PHE A 210 -2.42 -12.96 -4.97
CA PHE A 210 -1.30 -12.47 -4.17
C PHE A 210 -0.24 -11.74 -5.02
N GLY A 211 -0.05 -12.16 -6.27
CA GLY A 211 0.79 -11.48 -7.27
C GLY A 211 0.06 -10.34 -8.02
N GLY A 212 -1.22 -10.13 -7.73
CA GLY A 212 -2.01 -9.10 -8.40
C GLY A 212 -1.64 -7.68 -7.95
N LYS A 213 -1.82 -6.71 -8.86
CA LYS A 213 -1.57 -5.26 -8.62
C LYS A 213 -2.27 -4.74 -7.36
N LEU A 214 -3.50 -5.21 -7.09
CA LEU A 214 -4.24 -4.86 -5.88
C LEU A 214 -3.50 -5.25 -4.61
N HIS A 215 -3.17 -6.54 -4.47
CA HIS A 215 -2.59 -7.08 -3.25
C HIS A 215 -1.19 -6.49 -3.03
N LEU A 216 -0.36 -6.48 -4.08
CA LEU A 216 0.98 -5.88 -4.03
C LEU A 216 0.92 -4.36 -3.77
N GLY A 217 -0.07 -3.66 -4.31
CA GLY A 217 -0.29 -2.24 -4.06
C GLY A 217 -0.58 -1.93 -2.58
N PHE A 218 -1.44 -2.73 -1.94
CA PHE A 218 -1.70 -2.60 -0.51
C PHE A 218 -0.49 -2.94 0.37
N ILE A 219 0.30 -3.96 -0.01
CA ILE A 219 1.56 -4.26 0.68
C ILE A 219 2.50 -3.06 0.58
N LYS A 220 2.71 -2.52 -0.62
CA LYS A 220 3.58 -1.36 -0.83
C LYS A 220 3.13 -0.13 -0.04
N ILE A 221 1.82 0.11 0.04
CA ILE A 221 1.23 1.20 0.84
C ILE A 221 1.49 0.99 2.34
N ARG A 222 1.31 -0.23 2.86
CA ARG A 222 1.55 -0.57 4.28
C ARG A 222 3.03 -0.47 4.63
N GLU A 223 3.92 -1.02 3.81
CA GLU A 223 5.38 -0.92 3.98
C GLU A 223 5.84 0.55 3.96
N LYS A 224 5.32 1.35 3.02
CA LYS A 224 5.64 2.79 2.96
C LYS A 224 5.12 3.55 4.16
N LEU A 225 3.95 3.20 4.68
CA LEU A 225 3.45 3.80 5.91
C LEU A 225 4.35 3.46 7.11
N ASP A 226 4.85 2.22 7.21
CA ASP A 226 5.76 1.83 8.29
C ASP A 226 7.14 2.49 8.18
N GLU A 227 7.66 2.66 6.95
CA GLU A 227 8.86 3.46 6.70
C GLU A 227 8.65 4.92 7.12
N LEU A 228 7.54 5.52 6.72
CA LEU A 228 7.21 6.91 7.04
C LEU A 228 6.97 7.11 8.54
N LYS A 229 6.36 6.17 9.25
CA LYS A 229 6.20 6.28 10.71
C LYS A 229 7.54 6.40 11.42
N LYS A 230 8.52 5.56 11.06
CA LYS A 230 9.86 5.57 11.65
C LYS A 230 10.59 6.90 11.40
N THR A 231 10.49 7.43 10.18
CA THR A 231 11.14 8.70 9.85
C THR A 231 10.41 9.89 10.49
N VAL A 232 9.07 9.88 10.47
CA VAL A 232 8.23 10.94 11.02
C VAL A 232 8.33 11.04 12.54
N GLU A 233 8.47 9.94 13.28
CA GLU A 233 8.71 10.01 14.73
C GLU A 233 9.98 10.81 15.06
N SER A 234 11.10 10.46 14.42
CA SER A 234 12.37 11.18 14.61
C SER A 234 12.32 12.64 14.12
N ARG A 235 11.53 12.92 13.08
CA ARG A 235 11.40 14.27 12.49
C ARG A 235 10.40 15.15 13.22
N ARG A 236 9.35 14.58 13.83
CA ARG A 236 8.39 15.30 14.67
C ARG A 236 9.07 15.84 15.91
N GLU A 237 9.97 15.07 16.50
CA GLU A 237 10.76 15.50 17.65
C GLU A 237 11.69 16.66 17.27
N LYS A 238 12.48 16.52 16.19
CA LYS A 238 13.33 17.60 15.67
C LYS A 238 12.57 18.87 15.32
N ARG A 239 11.42 18.75 14.64
CA ARG A 239 10.57 19.90 14.29
C ARG A 239 10.00 20.58 15.54
N ARG A 240 9.72 19.81 16.60
CA ARG A 240 9.27 20.35 17.87
C ARG A 240 10.40 21.10 18.56
N GLU A 241 11.61 20.53 18.60
CA GLU A 241 12.81 21.18 19.14
C GLU A 241 13.15 22.46 18.38
N GLU A 242 13.14 22.45 17.04
CA GLU A 242 13.35 23.66 16.22
C GLU A 242 12.33 24.76 16.54
N ARG A 243 11.04 24.40 16.69
CA ARG A 243 9.99 25.37 17.07
C ARG A 243 10.15 25.87 18.50
N GLU A 244 10.62 25.03 19.43
CA GLU A 244 10.91 25.43 20.81
C GLU A 244 12.14 26.35 20.85
N LEU A 245 13.16 26.09 20.05
CA LEU A 245 14.33 26.96 19.86
C LEU A 245 13.97 28.31 19.24
N GLU A 246 13.17 28.32 18.17
CA GLU A 246 12.66 29.58 17.56
C GLU A 246 11.81 30.37 18.56
N ARG A 247 10.97 29.69 19.35
CA ARG A 247 10.18 30.34 20.40
C ARG A 247 11.10 30.92 21.47
N ASN A 248 12.08 30.19 21.96
CA ASN A 248 13.03 30.66 22.97
C ASN A 248 13.92 31.81 22.46
N ALA A 249 14.33 31.78 21.20
CA ALA A 249 15.05 32.88 20.56
C ALA A 249 14.20 34.16 20.53
N ARG A 250 12.92 34.04 20.15
CA ARG A 250 11.97 35.16 20.21
C ARG A 250 11.75 35.71 21.62
N PHE A 251 11.70 34.85 22.64
CA PHE A 251 11.60 35.29 24.03
C PHE A 251 12.89 35.93 24.55
N GLY A 252 14.07 35.48 24.09
CA GLY A 252 15.36 36.09 24.42
C GLY A 252 15.51 37.50 23.85
N GLU A 253 15.12 37.71 22.58
CA GLU A 253 15.16 39.04 21.95
C GLU A 253 14.25 40.06 22.64
N ILE A 254 13.12 39.63 23.20
CA ILE A 254 12.19 40.50 23.96
C ILE A 254 12.78 40.86 25.33
N ALA A 255 13.49 39.94 25.98
CA ALA A 255 14.14 40.19 27.27
C ALA A 255 15.33 41.16 27.16
N ASP A 256 16.12 41.10 26.08
CA ASP A 256 17.24 42.01 25.85
C ASP A 256 16.80 43.45 25.50
N TYR A 257 15.59 43.61 24.93
CA TYR A 257 15.01 44.92 24.63
C TYR A 257 14.54 45.69 25.89
N ASP A 258 14.11 44.99 26.95
CA ASP A 258 13.67 45.61 28.21
C ASP A 258 14.83 45.96 29.16
N VAL A 259 16.04 45.42 28.93
CA VAL A 259 17.24 45.72 29.75
C VAL A 259 18.02 46.94 29.23
N THR A 260 17.77 47.37 28.00
CA THR A 260 18.49 48.49 27.34
C THR A 260 17.76 49.84 27.41
N ARG A 261 16.71 49.97 28.24
CA ARG A 261 15.93 51.20 28.41
C ARG A 261 16.02 51.81 29.80
#